data_AF-A0A5K0WNY6-F1
#
_entry.id   AF-A0A5K0WNY6-F1
#
_cell.length_a   1.000
_cell.length_b   1.000
_cell.length_c   1.000
_cell.angle_alpha   90.00
_cell.angle_beta   90.00
_cell.angle_gamma   90.00
#
_symmetry.space_group_name_H-M   'P 1'
#
loop_
_entity.id
_entity.type
_entity.pdbx_description
1 polymer ?
#
loop_
_entity_poly.entity_id
_entity_poly.type
_entity_poly.pdbx_seq_one_letter_code
_entity_poly.pdbx_strand_id
1 'polypeptide(L)' 'VLATDEFWPSQGGKAPEIGQVKEAIDAILSSHRAPTTRKD' A
#
# COMPACT_ATOMS: atom_id res chain seq x y z
N VAL A 1 9.05 -5.28 -9.92
CA VAL A 1 8.10 -6.08 -9.12
C VAL A 1 7.93 -5.33 -7.81
N LEU A 2 6.74 -4.76 -7.57
CA LEU A 2 6.48 -4.00 -6.33
C LEU A 2 6.55 -4.98 -5.14
N ALA A 3 7.06 -4.49 -4.01
CA ALA A 3 7.24 -5.22 -2.75
C ALA A 3 5.89 -5.58 -2.08
N THR A 4 4.98 -6.20 -2.81
CA THR A 4 3.66 -6.63 -2.34
C THR A 4 3.65 -8.03 -1.74
N ASP A 5 4.80 -8.72 -1.75
CA ASP A 5 4.94 -10.08 -1.19
C ASP A 5 4.77 -10.10 0.34
N GLU A 6 5.09 -9.01 1.02
CA GLU A 6 5.07 -8.93 2.48
C GLU A 6 3.67 -8.64 3.06
N PHE A 7 2.75 -8.14 2.24
CA PHE A 7 1.38 -7.85 2.67
C PHE A 7 0.46 -9.06 2.56
N TRP A 8 0.74 -9.97 1.61
CA TRP A 8 -0.06 -11.18 1.47
C TRP A 8 0.54 -12.30 2.30
N PRO A 9 -0.21 -12.87 3.27
CA PRO A 9 0.25 -14.07 3.95
C PRO A 9 0.45 -15.16 2.90
N SER A 10 1.60 -15.86 2.96
CA SER A 10 1.83 -17.09 2.20
C SER A 10 0.63 -18.04 2.37
N GLN A 11 0.25 -18.77 1.31
CA GLN A 11 -0.95 -19.62 1.30
C GLN A 11 -1.11 -20.41 2.61
N GLY A 12 -2.23 -20.17 3.31
CA GLY A 12 -2.54 -20.79 4.61
C GLY A 12 -2.29 -19.89 5.84
N GLY A 13 -1.74 -18.68 5.67
CA GLY A 13 -1.64 -17.70 6.75
C GLY A 13 -2.94 -16.94 7.02
N LYS A 14 -3.07 -16.37 8.23
CA LYS A 14 -4.24 -15.57 8.64
C LYS A 14 -4.38 -14.37 7.70
N ALA A 15 -5.57 -14.21 7.09
CA ALA A 15 -5.87 -13.05 6.27
C ALA A 15 -5.68 -11.75 7.08
N PRO A 16 -5.10 -10.70 6.48
CA PRO A 16 -4.96 -9.41 7.14
C PRO A 16 -6.33 -8.83 7.47
N GLU A 17 -6.41 -8.10 8.58
CA GLU A 17 -7.64 -7.45 8.99
C GLU A 17 -7.95 -6.26 8.07
N ILE A 18 -9.24 -5.93 7.91
CA ILE A 18 -9.69 -4.86 7.02
C ILE A 18 -9.01 -3.51 7.34
N GLY A 19 -8.73 -3.25 8.63
CA GLY A 19 -7.98 -2.08 9.06
C GLY A 19 -6.57 -2.01 8.46
N GLN A 20 -5.85 -3.12 8.47
CA GLN A 20 -4.49 -3.22 7.94
C GLN A 20 -4.46 -3.02 6.41
N VAL A 21 -5.47 -3.56 5.72
CA VAL A 21 -5.64 -3.36 4.27
C VAL A 21 -5.88 -1.90 3.96
N LYS A 22 -6.73 -1.23 4.74
CA LYS A 22 -7.01 0.20 4.56
C LYS A 22 -5.77 1.05 4.80
N GLU A 23 -5.01 0.79 5.87
CA GLU A 23 -3.77 1.52 6.17
C GLU A 23 -2.71 1.37 5.08
N ALA A 24 -2.54 0.16 4.53
CA ALA A 24 -1.60 -0.08 3.44
C ALA A 24 -1.99 0.67 2.16
N ILE A 25 -3.29 0.68 1.81
CA ILE A 25 -3.80 1.43 0.66
C ILE A 25 -3.60 2.93 0.86
N ASP A 26 -3.94 3.46 2.04
CA ASP A 26 -3.79 4.87 2.37
C ASP A 26 -2.32 5.31 2.29
N ALA A 27 -1.38 4.49 2.75
CA ALA A 27 0.06 4.76 2.65
C ALA A 27 0.56 4.82 1.18
N ILE A 28 0.07 3.92 0.32
CA ILE A 28 0.41 3.91 -1.12
C ILE A 28 -0.13 5.17 -1.79
N LEU A 29 -1.41 5.50 -1.55
CA LEU A 29 -2.05 6.69 -2.12
C LEU A 29 -1.40 7.98 -1.65
N SER A 30 -1.03 8.06 -0.37
CA SER A 30 -0.30 9.20 0.19
C SER A 30 1.06 9.38 -0.49
N SER A 31 1.79 8.27 -0.70
CA SER A 31 3.11 8.29 -1.35
C SER A 31 3.06 8.70 -2.83
N HIS A 32 1.93 8.48 -3.52
CA HIS A 32 1.75 8.82 -4.93
C HIS A 32 1.18 10.22 -5.17
N ARG A 33 0.80 10.96 -4.11
CA ARG A 33 0.52 12.39 -4.22
C ARG A 33 1.84 13.15 -4.33
N ALA A 34 2.47 13.02 -5.50
CA ALA A 34 3.54 13.91 -5.89
C ALA A 34 3.00 15.36 -5.86
N PRO A 35 3.67 16.32 -5.22
CA PRO A 35 3.31 17.72 -5.39
C PRO A 35 3.52 18.04 -6.87
N THR A 36 2.44 18.25 -7.62
CA THR A 36 2.51 18.76 -8.99
C THR A 36 2.90 20.23 -8.94
N THR A 37 4.11 20.52 -8.47
CA THR A 37 4.79 21.78 -8.77
C THR A 37 5.47 21.60 -10.11
N ARG A 38 4.69 21.62 -11.19
CA ARG A 38 5.25 22.16 -12.43
C ARG A 38 5.41 23.66 -12.22
N LYS A 39 6.65 24.05 -12.02
CA LYS A 39 7.06 25.45 -12.11
C LYS A 39 7.51 25.64 -13.55
N ASP A 40 6.53 25.90 -14.41
CA ASP A 40 6.76 26.47 -15.73
C ASP A 40 6.82 27.99 -15.59
#